data_AF-A0A7S1DQ03-F1
#
_entry.id   AF-A0A7S1DQ03-F1
#
_cell.length_a   1.000
_cell.length_b   1.000
_cell.length_c   1.000
_cell.angle_alpha   90.00
_cell.angle_beta   90.00
_cell.angle_gamma   90.00
#
_symmetry.space_group_name_H-M   'P 1'
#
loop_
_entity.id
_entity.type
_entity.pdbx_description
1 polymer ?
#
loop_
_entity_poly.entity_id
_entity_poly.type
_entity_poly.pdbx_seq_one_letter_code
_entity_poly.pdbx_strand_id
1 'polypeptide(L)'
;GARARPIHSLTCTEQSWEPVKTLEMRTTGEGNDKPLKPEDELPIDINYAKFADWLTERQKIKADWRDRLRLIQQKVQHAVENLPDNPQLNTVKAGINVSDMNYHTCKKIRDVLTSDADTSKKNWLGQYKNEATSAWEAILKLYAKDNVHLAEAAQVLTQNVQYEIPALRKVVQGCVKQQQELHRKEAEYKRVSHEYRARFDKECHKLGIKGSDVRAELLERSRELPSIYMSVVEAVKSSDVEAAREVYAA
;
A
#
# COMPACT_ATOMS: atom_id res chain seq x y z
N GLY A 1 -21.90 12.72 -25.36
CA GLY A 1 -20.52 12.66 -25.88
C GLY A 1 -19.54 12.84 -24.74
N ALA A 2 -18.55 11.93 -24.67
CA ALA A 2 -17.21 12.06 -24.03
C ALA A 2 -17.12 12.43 -22.54
N ARG A 3 -16.35 11.76 -21.66
CA ARG A 3 -15.32 10.70 -21.75
C ARG A 3 -15.21 10.06 -20.36
N ALA A 4 -15.42 8.76 -20.25
CA ALA A 4 -14.91 7.98 -19.11
C ALA A 4 -13.40 7.80 -19.31
N ARG A 5 -12.59 8.19 -18.32
CA ARG A 5 -11.13 7.98 -18.34
C ARG A 5 -10.84 6.49 -18.13
N PRO A 6 -9.89 5.88 -18.87
CA PRO A 6 -9.50 4.51 -18.63
C PRO A 6 -8.73 4.43 -17.31
N ILE A 7 -9.15 3.51 -16.44
CA ILE A 7 -8.37 3.08 -15.29
C ILE A 7 -7.17 2.34 -15.87
N HIS A 8 -5.98 2.93 -15.76
CA HIS A 8 -4.74 2.29 -16.17
C HIS A 8 -4.60 0.98 -15.41
N SER A 9 -4.56 -0.13 -16.15
CA SER A 9 -4.24 -1.46 -15.65
C SER A 9 -2.84 -1.43 -15.03
N LEU A 10 -2.77 -1.55 -13.71
CA LEU A 10 -1.53 -1.89 -13.02
C LEU A 10 -1.25 -3.36 -13.31
N THR A 11 -0.51 -3.63 -14.39
CA THR A 11 0.09 -4.95 -14.60
C THR A 11 1.17 -5.13 -13.55
N CYS A 12 0.80 -5.80 -12.45
CA CYS A 12 1.76 -6.34 -11.50
C CYS A 12 2.52 -7.46 -12.24
N THR A 13 3.69 -7.13 -12.80
CA THR A 13 4.60 -8.15 -13.29
C THR A 13 5.04 -8.99 -12.09
N GLU A 14 4.66 -10.25 -12.12
CA GLU A 14 5.02 -11.28 -11.15
C GLU A 14 6.54 -11.48 -11.19
N GLN A 15 7.28 -10.59 -10.50
CA GLN A 15 8.68 -10.80 -10.21
C GLN A 15 8.77 -12.00 -9.28
N SER A 16 9.40 -13.08 -9.75
CA SER A 16 9.71 -14.24 -8.94
C SER A 16 10.64 -13.82 -7.81
N TRP A 17 10.10 -13.61 -6.62
CA TRP A 17 10.87 -13.35 -5.42
C TRP A 17 11.40 -14.68 -4.88
N GLU A 18 12.51 -15.14 -5.44
CA GLU A 18 13.32 -16.15 -4.77
C GLU A 18 13.82 -15.57 -3.43
N PRO A 19 13.78 -16.33 -2.33
CA PRO A 19 14.39 -15.89 -1.09
C PRO A 19 15.90 -15.73 -1.34
N VAL A 20 16.38 -14.48 -1.34
CA VAL A 20 17.80 -14.18 -1.32
C VAL A 20 18.35 -14.73 0.00
N LYS A 21 18.89 -15.96 -0.04
CA LYS A 21 19.49 -16.62 1.12
C LYS A 21 20.94 -16.19 1.34
N THR A 22 21.55 -15.59 0.32
CA THR A 22 22.97 -15.23 0.26
C THR A 22 23.11 -13.84 -0.34
N LEU A 23 23.88 -12.97 0.30
CA LEU A 23 24.16 -11.62 -0.19
C LEU A 23 25.56 -11.60 -0.81
N GLU A 24 25.66 -11.45 -2.13
CA GLU A 24 26.95 -11.23 -2.79
C GLU A 24 27.34 -9.76 -2.65
N MET A 25 28.31 -9.45 -1.78
CA MET A 25 28.93 -8.13 -1.72
C MET A 25 30.19 -8.11 -2.59
N ARG A 26 30.24 -7.23 -3.59
CA ARG A 26 31.48 -6.93 -4.34
C ARG A 26 32.17 -5.72 -3.72
N THR A 27 33.48 -5.81 -3.52
CA THR A 27 34.29 -4.65 -3.12
C THR A 27 34.47 -3.72 -4.32
N THR A 28 33.80 -2.57 -4.33
CA THR A 28 34.18 -1.46 -5.21
C THR A 28 35.38 -0.76 -4.58
N GLY A 29 36.59 -1.09 -5.02
CA GLY A 29 37.79 -0.38 -4.59
C GLY A 29 37.78 1.05 -5.14
N GLU A 30 37.30 2.01 -4.36
CA GLU A 30 37.57 3.43 -4.58
C GLU A 30 38.78 3.82 -3.74
N GLY A 31 39.97 3.70 -4.32
CA GLY A 31 41.24 4.03 -3.68
C GLY A 31 42.41 3.54 -4.52
N ASN A 32 43.54 4.23 -4.44
CA ASN A 32 44.77 3.98 -5.21
C ASN A 32 45.49 2.69 -4.78
N ASP A 33 44.75 1.58 -4.69
CA ASP A 33 45.21 0.29 -4.24
C ASP A 33 45.63 -0.57 -5.45
N LYS A 34 46.69 -1.36 -5.26
CA LYS A 34 47.21 -2.31 -6.26
C LYS A 34 46.06 -3.17 -6.81
N PRO A 35 46.06 -3.52 -8.11
CA PRO A 35 45.05 -4.39 -8.68
C PRO A 35 44.98 -5.70 -7.87
N LEU A 36 43.77 -6.01 -7.39
CA LEU A 36 43.46 -7.25 -6.68
C LEU A 36 43.85 -8.42 -7.57
N LYS A 37 44.50 -9.43 -6.99
CA LYS A 37 44.85 -10.64 -7.73
C LYS A 37 43.57 -11.46 -7.98
N PRO A 38 43.50 -12.29 -9.03
CA PRO A 38 42.32 -13.13 -9.30
C PRO A 38 41.95 -14.07 -8.14
N GLU A 39 42.94 -14.47 -7.34
CA GLU A 39 42.76 -15.24 -6.10
C GLU A 39 42.07 -14.47 -4.96
N ASP A 40 42.06 -13.13 -5.01
CA ASP A 40 41.41 -12.24 -4.04
C ASP A 40 39.98 -11.82 -4.48
N GLU A 41 39.53 -12.22 -5.68
CA GLU A 41 38.18 -11.95 -6.21
C GLU A 41 37.13 -12.97 -5.75
N LEU A 42 37.48 -13.88 -4.84
CA LEU A 42 36.54 -14.88 -4.33
C LEU A 42 35.36 -14.19 -3.63
N PRO A 43 34.11 -14.46 -4.04
CA PRO A 43 32.94 -13.84 -3.44
C PRO A 43 32.88 -14.23 -1.97
N ILE A 44 32.77 -13.22 -1.11
CA ILE A 44 32.63 -13.42 0.32
C ILE A 44 31.18 -13.86 0.58
N ASP A 45 30.95 -15.17 0.71
CA ASP A 45 29.67 -15.74 1.11
C ASP A 45 29.56 -15.72 2.64
N ILE A 46 28.68 -14.86 3.16
CA ILE A 46 28.39 -14.78 4.60
C ILE A 46 26.88 -14.91 4.80
N ASN A 47 26.51 -15.80 5.71
CA ASN A 47 25.14 -15.86 6.22
C ASN A 47 24.80 -14.54 6.94
N TYR A 48 23.80 -13.81 6.42
CA TYR A 48 23.38 -12.52 6.95
C TYR A 48 23.05 -12.54 8.46
N ALA A 49 22.50 -13.65 8.98
CA ALA A 49 22.15 -13.79 10.40
C ALA A 49 23.39 -13.89 11.31
N LYS A 50 24.54 -14.27 10.74
CA LYS A 50 25.84 -14.34 11.43
C LYS A 50 26.74 -13.15 11.08
N PHE A 51 26.25 -12.16 10.34
CA PHE A 51 27.11 -11.08 9.84
C PHE A 51 27.73 -10.25 10.97
N ALA A 52 26.98 -9.93 12.03
CA ALA A 52 27.52 -9.23 13.20
C ALA A 52 28.59 -10.06 13.94
N ASP A 53 28.40 -11.37 14.07
CA ASP A 53 29.38 -12.26 14.70
C ASP A 53 30.64 -12.37 13.83
N TRP A 54 30.47 -12.52 12.51
CA TRP A 54 31.55 -12.54 11.53
C TRP A 54 32.41 -11.26 11.57
N LEU A 55 31.78 -10.09 11.77
CA LEU A 55 32.47 -8.81 11.97
C LEU A 55 33.22 -8.77 13.30
N THR A 56 32.66 -9.36 14.36
CA THR A 56 33.27 -9.40 15.70
C THR A 56 34.49 -10.33 15.71
N GLU A 57 34.39 -11.51 15.11
CA GLU A 57 35.47 -12.49 14.97
C GLU A 57 36.70 -11.90 14.26
N ARG A 58 36.46 -11.01 13.28
CA ARG A 58 37.50 -10.28 12.54
C ARG A 58 37.94 -8.98 13.19
N GLN A 59 37.46 -8.70 14.41
CA GLN A 59 37.74 -7.49 15.17
C GLN A 59 37.39 -6.19 14.41
N LYS A 60 36.43 -6.24 13.48
CA LYS A 60 35.93 -5.06 12.75
C LYS A 60 34.97 -4.24 13.59
N ILE A 61 34.24 -4.89 14.49
CA ILE A 61 33.43 -4.29 15.55
C ILE A 61 33.88 -4.86 16.90
N LYS A 62 33.66 -4.12 17.99
CA LYS A 62 33.97 -4.61 19.34
C LYS A 62 32.89 -5.57 19.85
N ALA A 63 33.27 -6.55 20.68
CA ALA A 63 32.33 -7.52 21.24
C ALA A 63 31.23 -6.89 22.11
N ASP A 64 31.53 -5.77 22.77
CA ASP A 64 30.61 -4.97 23.59
C ASP A 64 29.77 -3.97 22.77
N TRP A 65 29.67 -4.14 21.44
CA TRP A 65 28.94 -3.23 20.56
C TRP A 65 27.48 -3.03 20.97
N ARG A 66 26.83 -4.05 21.57
CA ARG A 66 25.43 -3.95 22.04
C ARG A 66 25.28 -2.96 23.18
N ASP A 67 26.22 -2.94 24.13
CA ASP A 67 26.20 -1.99 25.25
C ASP A 67 26.53 -0.57 24.78
N ARG A 68 27.47 -0.46 23.83
CA ARG A 68 27.75 0.81 23.15
C ARG A 68 26.54 1.34 22.41
N LEU A 69 25.84 0.47 21.69
CA LEU A 69 24.63 0.81 20.96
C LEU A 69 23.53 1.28 21.92
N ARG A 70 23.32 0.59 23.05
CA ARG A 70 22.36 1.04 24.09
C ARG A 70 22.67 2.43 24.61
N LEU A 71 23.94 2.74 24.87
CA LEU A 71 24.36 4.08 25.32
C LEU A 71 24.10 5.14 24.24
N ILE A 72 24.36 4.80 22.97
CA ILE A 72 24.07 5.71 21.85
C ILE A 72 22.57 5.95 21.74
N GLN A 73 21.75 4.90 21.84
CA GLN A 73 20.29 5.00 21.75
C GLN A 73 19.69 5.85 22.89
N GLN A 74 20.24 5.78 24.10
CA GLN A 74 19.87 6.70 25.19
C GLN A 74 20.17 8.17 24.84
N LYS A 75 21.32 8.44 24.20
CA LYS A 75 21.65 9.80 23.73
C LYS A 75 20.76 10.25 22.59
N VAL A 76 20.38 9.34 21.69
CA VAL A 76 19.42 9.60 20.62
C VAL A 76 18.08 10.02 21.20
N GLN A 77 17.54 9.26 22.17
CA GLN A 77 16.28 9.59 22.83
C GLN A 77 16.29 11.02 23.41
N HIS A 78 17.35 11.38 24.14
CA HIS A 78 17.49 12.73 24.67
C HIS A 78 17.65 13.80 23.57
N ALA A 79 18.36 13.50 22.48
CA ALA A 79 18.53 14.44 21.38
C ALA A 79 17.24 14.65 20.56
N VAL A 80 16.35 13.66 20.49
CA VAL A 80 15.04 13.75 19.84
C VAL A 80 14.13 14.74 20.56
N GLU A 81 14.12 14.71 21.89
CA GLU A 81 13.33 15.63 22.73
C GLU A 81 13.74 17.09 22.53
N ASN A 82 15.01 17.32 22.17
CA ASN A 82 15.59 18.64 21.97
C ASN A 82 15.71 19.04 20.49
N LEU A 83 14.96 18.40 19.59
CA LEU A 83 14.97 18.75 18.17
C LEU A 83 14.25 20.09 17.92
N PRO A 84 14.89 21.06 17.25
CA PRO A 84 14.24 22.32 16.93
C PRO A 84 13.03 22.11 16.01
N ASP A 85 12.10 23.06 16.05
CA ASP A 85 10.98 23.11 15.13
C ASP A 85 11.46 23.56 13.75
N ASN A 86 11.45 22.62 12.80
CA ASN A 86 11.79 22.87 11.41
C ASN A 86 10.82 22.07 10.53
N PRO A 87 10.17 22.66 9.51
CA PRO A 87 9.24 21.97 8.62
C PRO A 87 9.81 20.68 8.00
N GLN A 88 11.08 20.68 7.61
CA GLN A 88 11.76 19.51 7.04
C GLN A 88 12.01 18.43 8.09
N LEU A 89 12.34 18.83 9.33
CA LEU A 89 12.43 17.89 10.46
C LEU A 89 11.06 17.35 10.85
N ASN A 90 9.97 18.10 10.66
CA ASN A 90 8.63 17.64 11.01
C ASN A 90 8.14 16.52 10.09
N THR A 91 8.48 16.55 8.80
CA THR A 91 8.25 15.41 7.90
C THR A 91 9.03 14.17 8.33
N VAL A 92 10.28 14.38 8.74
CA VAL A 92 11.16 13.33 9.25
C VAL A 92 10.58 12.77 10.58
N LYS A 93 10.18 13.62 11.52
CA LYS A 93 9.54 13.26 12.80
C LYS A 93 8.22 12.49 12.61
N ALA A 94 7.37 12.90 11.68
CA ALA A 94 6.07 12.26 11.46
C ALA A 94 6.16 10.83 10.90
N GLY A 95 7.26 10.49 10.23
CA GLY A 95 7.51 9.16 9.66
C GLY A 95 8.45 8.27 10.47
N ILE A 96 9.04 8.77 11.56
CA ILE A 96 10.00 8.04 12.38
C ILE A 96 9.38 7.68 13.71
N ASN A 97 9.26 6.38 13.95
CA ASN A 97 9.09 5.89 15.30
C ASN A 97 10.44 6.00 16.01
N VAL A 98 10.46 6.63 17.19
CA VAL A 98 11.69 6.83 17.97
C VAL A 98 12.36 5.49 18.32
N SER A 99 11.58 4.40 18.43
CA SER A 99 12.12 3.05 18.62
C SER A 99 12.93 2.50 17.44
N ASP A 100 12.75 3.07 16.24
CA ASP A 100 13.32 2.56 14.99
C ASP A 100 14.46 3.46 14.49
N MET A 101 14.91 4.40 15.33
CA MET A 101 16.03 5.27 15.02
C MET A 101 17.34 4.49 14.96
N ASN A 102 18.00 4.58 13.80
CA ASN A 102 19.30 3.97 13.56
C ASN A 102 20.29 5.04 13.07
N TYR A 103 21.54 4.64 12.84
CA TYR A 103 22.60 5.49 12.31
C TYR A 103 22.17 6.31 11.07
N HIS A 104 21.48 5.70 10.10
CA HIS A 104 21.07 6.38 8.88
C HIS A 104 20.02 7.46 9.15
N THR A 105 19.09 7.19 10.05
CA THR A 105 18.10 8.17 10.50
C THR A 105 18.76 9.33 11.23
N CYS A 106 19.69 9.04 12.14
CA CYS A 106 20.49 10.06 12.84
C CYS A 106 21.28 10.93 11.85
N LYS A 107 21.84 10.31 10.79
CA LYS A 107 22.58 11.02 9.74
C LYS A 107 21.67 11.94 8.95
N LYS A 108 20.47 11.47 8.55
CA LYS A 108 19.47 12.32 7.87
C LYS A 108 19.07 13.52 8.72
N ILE A 109 18.83 13.32 10.01
CA ILE A 109 18.51 14.41 10.93
C ILE A 109 19.66 15.43 11.00
N ARG A 110 20.91 14.96 11.15
CA ARG A 110 22.08 15.82 11.11
C ARG A 110 22.18 16.58 9.80
N ASP A 111 21.99 15.91 8.67
CA ASP A 111 22.09 16.51 7.34
C ASP A 111 21.05 17.64 7.16
N VAL A 112 19.80 17.41 7.60
CA VAL A 112 18.74 18.44 7.63
C VAL A 112 19.10 19.57 8.59
N LEU A 113 19.62 19.27 9.78
CA LEU A 113 20.07 20.32 10.70
C LEU A 113 21.18 21.17 10.10
N THR A 114 22.03 20.61 9.23
CA THR A 114 23.11 21.36 8.57
C THR A 114 22.71 22.02 7.25
N SER A 115 21.48 21.86 6.78
CA SER A 115 21.05 22.52 5.53
C SER A 115 20.86 24.02 5.69
N ASP A 116 20.60 24.50 6.91
CA ASP A 116 20.47 25.93 7.20
C ASP A 116 21.84 26.57 7.50
N ALA A 117 22.04 27.79 7.00
CA ALA A 117 23.30 28.53 7.16
C ALA A 117 23.59 28.93 8.62
N ASP A 118 22.55 29.06 9.46
CA ASP A 118 22.70 29.47 10.86
C ASP A 118 23.09 28.31 11.78
N THR A 119 22.65 27.10 11.46
CA THR A 119 22.91 25.87 12.24
C THR A 119 24.20 25.16 11.81
N SER A 120 24.67 25.40 10.59
CA SER A 120 25.91 24.82 10.04
C SER A 120 27.21 25.54 10.47
N LYS A 121 27.13 26.68 11.15
CA LYS A 121 28.30 27.45 11.63
C LYS A 121 29.13 26.65 12.64
N LYS A 122 30.44 26.58 12.41
CA LYS A 122 31.40 25.90 13.31
C LYS A 122 32.22 26.89 14.14
N ASN A 123 32.68 26.44 15.30
CA ASN A 123 33.69 27.14 16.10
C ASN A 123 35.11 26.80 15.62
N TRP A 124 36.13 27.45 16.20
CA TRP A 124 37.53 27.25 15.84
C TRP A 124 38.05 25.83 16.11
N LEU A 125 37.36 25.06 16.96
CA LEU A 125 37.61 23.64 17.24
C LEU A 125 36.90 22.70 16.24
N GLY A 126 36.21 23.23 15.24
CA GLY A 126 35.49 22.45 14.23
C GLY A 126 34.17 21.82 14.73
N GLN A 127 33.68 22.20 15.90
CA GLN A 127 32.37 21.80 16.43
C GLN A 127 31.27 22.76 15.97
N TYR A 128 30.05 22.28 15.79
CA TYR A 128 28.91 23.14 15.45
C TYR A 128 28.57 24.06 16.61
N LYS A 129 28.25 25.34 16.32
CA LYS A 129 27.82 26.33 17.30
C LYS A 129 26.39 26.08 17.78
N ASN A 130 25.54 25.56 16.89
CA ASN A 130 24.18 25.16 17.25
C ASN A 130 24.21 23.88 18.09
N GLU A 131 23.56 23.94 19.25
CA GLU A 131 23.57 22.86 20.25
C GLU A 131 23.00 21.54 19.70
N ALA A 132 21.82 21.59 19.08
CA ALA A 132 21.20 20.41 18.48
C ALA A 132 22.11 19.78 17.42
N THR A 133 22.63 20.58 16.49
CA THR A 133 23.53 20.11 15.42
C THR A 133 24.81 19.48 16.00
N SER A 134 25.37 20.08 17.05
CA SER A 134 26.54 19.55 17.76
C SER A 134 26.24 18.22 18.45
N ALA A 135 25.07 18.08 19.07
CA ALA A 135 24.63 16.84 19.72
C ALA A 135 24.46 15.69 18.71
N TRP A 136 23.79 15.93 17.59
CA TRP A 136 23.62 14.93 16.53
C TRP A 136 24.94 14.53 15.87
N GLU A 137 25.85 15.49 15.65
CA GLU A 137 27.21 15.18 15.17
C GLU A 137 28.00 14.33 16.19
N ALA A 138 27.87 14.60 17.49
CA ALA A 138 28.49 13.80 18.54
C ALA A 138 27.95 12.36 18.56
N ILE A 139 26.63 12.18 18.37
CA ILE A 139 25.99 10.86 18.23
C ILE A 139 26.58 10.10 17.02
N LEU A 140 26.72 10.75 15.86
CA LEU A 140 27.32 10.11 14.68
C LEU A 140 28.77 9.70 14.92
N LYS A 141 29.54 10.50 15.66
CA LYS A 141 30.92 10.13 16.06
C LYS A 141 30.95 8.92 16.98
N LEU A 142 29.99 8.77 17.90
CA LEU A 142 29.88 7.57 18.74
C LEU A 142 29.53 6.33 17.92
N TYR A 143 28.66 6.46 16.92
CA TYR A 143 28.35 5.39 15.97
C TYR A 143 29.56 4.99 15.11
N ALA A 144 30.35 5.96 14.66
CA ALA A 144 31.55 5.74 13.85
C ALA A 144 32.68 5.09 14.67
N LYS A 145 32.80 5.47 15.94
CA LYS A 145 33.77 4.86 16.87
C LYS A 145 33.51 3.36 16.97
N ASP A 146 34.56 2.57 16.78
CA ASP A 146 34.49 1.10 16.85
C ASP A 146 33.46 0.46 15.90
N ASN A 147 33.06 1.19 14.84
CA ASN A 147 32.11 0.75 13.80
C ASN A 147 30.75 0.26 14.32
N VAL A 148 30.22 0.85 15.39
CA VAL A 148 28.92 0.45 15.98
C VAL A 148 27.77 0.55 14.98
N HIS A 149 27.80 1.53 14.07
CA HIS A 149 26.82 1.65 12.98
C HIS A 149 26.74 0.40 12.09
N LEU A 150 27.86 -0.29 11.85
CA LEU A 150 27.89 -1.50 11.03
C LEU A 150 27.24 -2.69 11.77
N ALA A 151 27.45 -2.77 13.08
CA ALA A 151 26.82 -3.77 13.93
C ALA A 151 25.30 -3.59 14.00
N GLU A 152 24.84 -2.34 14.15
CA GLU A 152 23.41 -2.00 14.09
C GLU A 152 22.81 -2.32 12.71
N ALA A 153 23.52 -1.99 11.62
CA ALA A 153 23.08 -2.32 10.27
C ALA A 153 22.93 -3.84 10.06
N ALA A 154 23.86 -4.65 10.59
CA ALA A 154 23.77 -6.11 10.57
C ALA A 154 22.55 -6.64 11.34
N GLN A 155 22.25 -6.04 12.49
CA GLN A 155 21.07 -6.38 13.29
C GLN A 155 19.78 -6.02 12.54
N VAL A 156 19.69 -4.81 11.97
CA VAL A 156 18.53 -4.35 11.19
C VAL A 156 18.32 -5.21 9.95
N LEU A 157 19.39 -5.58 9.24
CA LEU A 157 19.33 -6.51 8.11
C LEU A 157 18.71 -7.84 8.52
N THR A 158 19.18 -8.41 9.63
CA THR A 158 18.67 -9.68 10.16
C THR A 158 17.17 -9.58 10.49
N GLN A 159 16.76 -8.52 11.19
CA GLN A 159 15.35 -8.26 11.52
C GLN A 159 14.48 -8.16 10.27
N ASN A 160 14.93 -7.38 9.28
CA ASN A 160 14.19 -7.16 8.05
C ASN A 160 14.01 -8.45 7.25
N VAL A 161 15.07 -9.23 7.09
CA VAL A 161 15.03 -10.46 6.29
C VAL A 161 14.26 -11.58 6.99
N GLN A 162 14.41 -11.71 8.31
CA GLN A 162 13.77 -12.81 9.06
C GLN A 162 12.30 -12.55 9.40
N TYR A 163 11.92 -11.29 9.64
CA TYR A 163 10.62 -10.97 10.22
C TYR A 163 9.82 -9.97 9.40
N GLU A 164 10.38 -8.79 9.10
CA GLU A 164 9.61 -7.71 8.47
C GLU A 164 9.16 -8.06 7.05
N ILE A 165 10.08 -8.53 6.20
CA ILE A 165 9.76 -8.89 4.82
C ILE A 165 8.70 -10.02 4.78
N PRO A 166 8.84 -11.13 5.53
CA PRO A 166 7.79 -12.14 5.60
C PRO A 166 6.43 -11.62 6.12
N ALA A 167 6.43 -10.75 7.13
CA ALA A 167 5.19 -10.15 7.65
C ALA A 167 4.51 -9.27 6.60
N LEU A 168 5.26 -8.38 5.95
CA LEU A 168 4.76 -7.52 4.88
C LEU A 168 4.23 -8.34 3.70
N ARG A 169 4.91 -9.44 3.33
CA ARG A 169 4.42 -10.37 2.29
C ARG A 169 3.05 -10.95 2.64
N LYS A 170 2.81 -11.33 3.89
CA LYS A 170 1.50 -11.82 4.34
C LYS A 170 0.42 -10.74 4.24
N VAL A 171 0.75 -9.50 4.62
CA VAL A 171 -0.17 -8.36 4.49
C VAL A 171 -0.54 -8.14 3.02
N VAL A 172 0.45 -8.08 2.13
CA VAL A 172 0.24 -7.92 0.69
C VAL A 172 -0.64 -9.05 0.13
N GLN A 173 -0.37 -10.30 0.49
CA GLN A 173 -1.20 -11.44 0.09
C GLN A 173 -2.64 -11.32 0.56
N GLY A 174 -2.86 -10.80 1.79
CA GLY A 174 -4.19 -10.51 2.31
C GLY A 174 -4.91 -9.45 1.47
N CYS A 175 -4.24 -8.33 1.17
CA CYS A 175 -4.79 -7.27 0.33
C CYS A 175 -5.16 -7.76 -1.07
N VAL A 176 -4.29 -8.57 -1.71
CA VAL A 176 -4.54 -9.14 -3.04
C VAL A 176 -5.77 -10.05 -3.02
N LYS A 177 -5.90 -10.92 -2.01
CA LYS A 177 -7.09 -11.78 -1.86
C LYS A 177 -8.36 -10.96 -1.68
N GLN A 178 -8.31 -9.92 -0.84
CA GLN A 178 -9.46 -9.03 -0.63
C GLN A 178 -9.84 -8.30 -1.92
N GLN A 179 -8.86 -7.81 -2.67
CA GLN A 179 -9.09 -7.15 -3.96
C GLN A 179 -9.78 -8.08 -4.96
N GLN A 180 -9.32 -9.34 -5.06
CA GLN A 180 -9.93 -10.34 -5.95
C GLN A 180 -11.40 -10.63 -5.58
N GLU A 181 -11.68 -10.79 -4.28
CA GLU A 181 -13.04 -11.01 -3.80
C GLU A 181 -13.96 -9.80 -4.06
N LEU A 182 -13.44 -8.58 -3.89
CA LEU A 182 -14.19 -7.36 -4.20
C LEU A 182 -14.49 -7.25 -5.70
N HIS A 183 -13.53 -7.55 -6.58
CA HIS A 183 -13.77 -7.58 -8.03
C HIS A 183 -14.80 -8.65 -8.42
N ARG A 184 -14.74 -9.83 -7.80
CA ARG A 184 -15.75 -10.89 -8.03
C ARG A 184 -17.14 -10.42 -7.62
N LYS A 185 -17.28 -9.82 -6.43
CA LYS A 185 -18.56 -9.28 -5.93
C LYS A 185 -19.08 -8.16 -6.81
N GLU A 186 -18.21 -7.27 -7.27
CA GLU A 186 -18.58 -6.19 -8.19
C GLU A 186 -19.17 -6.75 -9.50
N ALA A 187 -18.51 -7.75 -10.10
CA ALA A 187 -18.98 -8.40 -11.31
C ALA A 187 -20.34 -9.08 -11.10
N GLU A 188 -20.51 -9.78 -9.98
CA GLU A 188 -21.78 -10.44 -9.64
C GLU A 188 -22.90 -9.41 -9.41
N TYR A 189 -22.66 -8.33 -8.66
CA TYR A 189 -23.66 -7.28 -8.46
C TYR A 189 -24.06 -6.59 -9.75
N LYS A 190 -23.11 -6.36 -10.67
CA LYS A 190 -23.43 -5.83 -12.00
C LYS A 190 -24.33 -6.81 -12.76
N ARG A 191 -23.97 -8.09 -12.81
CA ARG A 191 -24.75 -9.15 -13.48
C ARG A 191 -26.17 -9.23 -12.92
N VAL A 192 -26.28 -9.30 -11.60
CA VAL A 192 -27.55 -9.41 -10.87
C VAL A 192 -28.41 -8.17 -11.06
N SER A 193 -27.82 -6.97 -11.03
CA SER A 193 -28.53 -5.71 -11.32
C SER A 193 -29.12 -5.68 -12.73
N HIS A 194 -28.34 -6.08 -13.74
CA HIS A 194 -28.84 -6.19 -15.11
C HIS A 194 -29.96 -7.24 -15.24
N GLU A 195 -29.84 -8.37 -14.56
CA GLU A 195 -30.86 -9.42 -14.54
C GLU A 195 -32.17 -8.92 -13.92
N TYR A 196 -32.11 -8.23 -12.78
CA TYR A 196 -33.29 -7.63 -12.15
C TYR A 196 -33.91 -6.54 -13.02
N ARG A 197 -33.10 -5.70 -13.66
CA ARG A 197 -33.61 -4.67 -14.56
C ARG A 197 -34.33 -5.29 -15.77
N ALA A 198 -33.73 -6.30 -16.40
CA ALA A 198 -34.35 -7.00 -17.52
C ALA A 198 -35.65 -7.72 -17.12
N ARG A 199 -35.70 -8.33 -15.93
CA ARG A 199 -36.93 -8.93 -15.39
C ARG A 199 -38.00 -7.88 -15.17
N PHE A 200 -37.65 -6.75 -14.55
CA PHE A 200 -38.57 -5.64 -14.33
C PHE A 200 -39.14 -5.11 -15.65
N ASP A 201 -38.28 -4.86 -16.65
CA ASP A 201 -38.69 -4.37 -17.97
C ASP A 201 -39.61 -5.38 -18.68
N LYS A 202 -39.32 -6.68 -18.56
CA LYS A 202 -40.18 -7.75 -19.11
C LYS A 202 -41.56 -7.77 -18.46
N GLU A 203 -41.64 -7.65 -17.13
CA GLU A 203 -42.93 -7.62 -16.44
C GLU A 203 -43.72 -6.34 -16.76
N CYS A 204 -43.05 -5.18 -16.84
CA CYS A 204 -43.68 -3.94 -17.29
C CYS A 204 -44.25 -4.08 -18.71
N HIS A 205 -43.49 -4.69 -19.63
CA HIS A 205 -43.94 -4.92 -21.00
C HIS A 205 -45.16 -5.84 -21.08
N LYS A 206 -45.21 -6.93 -20.29
CA LYS A 206 -46.40 -7.81 -20.21
C LYS A 206 -47.64 -7.07 -19.75
N LEU A 207 -47.46 -6.14 -18.81
CA LEU A 207 -48.54 -5.28 -18.32
C LEU A 207 -48.80 -4.09 -19.26
N GLY A 208 -48.01 -3.93 -20.32
CA GLY A 208 -48.08 -2.83 -21.28
C GLY A 208 -47.86 -1.45 -20.66
N ILE A 209 -47.09 -1.39 -19.57
CA ILE A 209 -46.71 -0.16 -18.87
C ILE A 209 -45.23 0.15 -19.12
N LYS A 210 -44.83 1.41 -18.93
CA LYS A 210 -43.46 1.89 -19.15
C LYS A 210 -42.53 1.58 -17.98
N GLY A 211 -43.08 1.44 -16.77
CA GLY A 211 -42.34 1.15 -15.54
C GLY A 211 -41.67 2.37 -14.90
N SER A 212 -42.10 3.60 -15.24
CA SER A 212 -41.61 4.83 -14.61
C SER A 212 -42.34 5.13 -13.30
N ASP A 213 -43.67 5.07 -13.32
CA ASP A 213 -44.52 5.05 -12.13
C ASP A 213 -45.54 3.92 -12.29
N VAL A 214 -45.15 2.73 -11.83
CA VAL A 214 -45.93 1.50 -12.00
C VAL A 214 -47.36 1.67 -11.48
N ARG A 215 -47.55 2.39 -10.37
CA ARG A 215 -48.87 2.55 -9.77
C ARG A 215 -49.77 3.43 -10.62
N ALA A 216 -49.27 4.59 -11.04
CA ALA A 216 -50.04 5.51 -11.86
C ALA A 216 -50.37 4.90 -13.24
N GLU A 217 -49.39 4.23 -13.86
CA GLU A 217 -49.55 3.61 -15.18
C GLU A 217 -50.57 2.46 -15.17
N LEU A 218 -50.57 1.62 -14.12
CA LEU A 218 -51.58 0.57 -13.97
C LEU A 218 -52.99 1.15 -13.73
N LEU A 219 -53.11 2.22 -12.95
CA LEU A 219 -54.39 2.88 -12.71
C LEU A 219 -54.96 3.47 -14.01
N GLU A 220 -54.12 4.12 -14.83
CA GLU A 220 -54.55 4.65 -16.12
C GLU A 220 -55.06 3.53 -17.04
N ARG A 221 -54.30 2.43 -17.15
CA ARG A 221 -54.66 1.29 -17.99
C ARG A 221 -55.96 0.62 -17.56
N SER A 222 -56.30 0.67 -16.26
CA SER A 222 -57.58 0.13 -15.79
C SER A 222 -58.80 0.93 -16.27
N ARG A 223 -58.63 2.18 -16.73
CA ARG A 223 -59.71 3.02 -17.28
C ARG A 223 -60.18 2.58 -18.66
N GLU A 224 -59.42 1.75 -19.38
CA GLU A 224 -59.79 1.20 -20.69
C GLU A 224 -60.71 -0.03 -20.57
N LEU A 225 -60.81 -0.65 -19.39
CA LEU A 225 -61.64 -1.84 -19.17
C LEU A 225 -63.14 -1.63 -19.47
N PRO A 226 -63.80 -0.53 -19.03
CA PRO A 226 -65.21 -0.33 -19.30
C PRO A 226 -65.57 -0.30 -20.78
N SER A 227 -64.73 0.30 -21.64
CA SER A 227 -64.97 0.35 -23.09
C SER A 227 -64.79 -1.03 -23.73
N ILE A 228 -63.80 -1.80 -23.31
CA ILE A 228 -63.62 -3.19 -23.74
C ILE A 228 -64.84 -4.03 -23.36
N TYR A 229 -65.32 -3.93 -22.11
CA TYR A 229 -66.52 -4.64 -21.68
C TYR A 229 -67.76 -4.23 -22.49
N MET A 230 -67.93 -2.94 -22.78
CA MET A 230 -69.02 -2.47 -23.63
C MET A 230 -68.93 -3.05 -25.05
N SER A 231 -67.74 -3.11 -25.65
CA SER A 231 -67.55 -3.71 -26.98
C SER A 231 -67.89 -5.21 -27.02
N VAL A 232 -67.60 -5.94 -25.94
CA VAL A 232 -67.97 -7.37 -25.82
C VAL A 232 -69.49 -7.51 -25.71
N VAL A 233 -70.14 -6.66 -24.91
CA VAL A 233 -71.61 -6.66 -24.81
C VAL A 233 -72.26 -6.35 -26.16
N GLU A 234 -71.69 -5.42 -26.92
CA GLU A 234 -72.17 -5.08 -28.26
C GLU A 234 -71.96 -6.23 -29.25
N ALA A 235 -70.81 -6.90 -29.23
CA ALA A 235 -70.54 -8.08 -30.05
C ALA A 235 -71.48 -9.25 -29.73
N VAL A 236 -71.82 -9.47 -28.45
CA VAL A 236 -72.78 -10.50 -28.02
C VAL A 236 -74.21 -10.17 -28.48
N LYS A 237 -74.56 -8.89 -28.58
CA LYS A 237 -75.86 -8.43 -29.08
C LYS A 237 -75.93 -8.33 -30.60
N SER A 238 -74.86 -8.73 -31.31
CA SER A 238 -74.85 -8.71 -32.77
C SER A 238 -75.85 -9.69 -33.36
N SER A 239 -76.36 -9.37 -34.55
CA SER A 239 -77.30 -10.21 -35.29
C SER A 239 -76.77 -11.62 -35.54
N ASP A 240 -75.44 -11.78 -35.66
CA ASP A 240 -74.81 -13.07 -35.93
C ASP A 240 -74.93 -14.02 -34.73
N VAL A 241 -74.77 -13.48 -33.51
CA VAL A 241 -74.94 -14.26 -32.27
C VAL A 241 -76.41 -14.52 -31.99
N GLU A 242 -77.29 -13.55 -32.26
CA GLU A 242 -78.74 -13.73 -32.12
C GLU A 242 -79.27 -14.80 -33.09
N ALA A 243 -78.84 -14.77 -34.36
CA ALA A 243 -79.17 -15.78 -35.36
C ALA A 243 -78.64 -17.17 -34.98
N ALA A 244 -77.41 -17.25 -34.45
CA ALA A 244 -76.88 -18.51 -33.92
C ALA A 244 -77.73 -19.02 -32.74
N ARG A 245 -78.19 -18.14 -31.85
CA ARG A 245 -79.08 -18.52 -30.73
C ARG A 245 -80.40 -19.10 -31.22
N GLU A 246 -80.99 -18.52 -32.26
CA GLU A 246 -82.23 -19.02 -32.86
C GLU A 246 -82.06 -20.40 -33.50
N VAL A 247 -80.93 -20.66 -34.18
CA VAL A 247 -80.61 -21.98 -34.76
C VAL A 247 -80.50 -23.09 -33.71
N TYR A 248 -79.97 -22.77 -32.53
CA TYR A 248 -79.85 -23.73 -31.42
C TYR A 248 -81.09 -23.80 -30.52
N ALA A 249 -82.06 -22.89 -30.68
CA ALA A 249 -83.32 -22.89 -29.93
C ALA A 249 -84.46 -23.64 -30.65
N ALA A 250 -84.26 -24.01 -31.92
CA ALA A 250 -85.14 -24.87 -32.71
C ALA A 250 -84.79 -26.36 -32.54
#